data_AF-A0A2M7ZTK1-F1
#
_entry.id   AF-A0A2M7ZTK1-F1
#
_cell.length_a   1.000
_cell.length_b   1.000
_cell.length_c   1.000
_cell.angle_alpha   90.00
_cell.angle_beta   90.00
_cell.angle_gamma   90.00
#
_symmetry.space_group_name_H-M   'P 1'
#
loop_
_entity.id
_entity.type
_entity.pdbx_description
1 polymer ?
#
loop_
_entity_poly.entity_id
_entity_poly.type
_entity_poly.pdbx_seq_one_letter_code
_entity_poly.pdbx_strand_id
1 'polypeptide(L)' 'MDKHLEIEEVDLTCHHCNKVISQALVCACSVEGVKRYIYFCVSCKKPIAVKSYLKAFALKKFNNQEKEVNC' A
#
# COMPACT_ATOMS: atom_id res chain seq x y z
N MET A 1 10.20 10.78 13.03
CA MET A 1 9.27 10.65 11.89
C MET A 1 8.30 9.55 12.22
N ASP A 2 7.23 9.89 12.95
CA ASP A 2 6.19 8.95 13.35
C ASP A 2 5.43 8.48 12.11
N LYS A 3 5.64 7.22 11.73
CA LYS A 3 4.83 6.55 10.70
C LYS A 3 3.42 6.38 11.28
N HIS A 4 2.59 7.40 11.12
CA HIS A 4 1.18 7.31 11.50
C HIS A 4 0.50 6.29 10.60
N LEU A 5 -0.01 5.22 11.21
CA LEU A 5 -0.93 4.30 10.55
C LEU A 5 -2.32 4.95 10.62
N GLU A 6 -2.88 5.26 9.47
CA GLU A 6 -4.25 5.79 9.35
C GLU A 6 -5.22 4.62 9.18
N ILE A 7 -6.49 4.80 9.52
CA ILE A 7 -7.55 3.82 9.20
C ILE A 7 -8.30 4.36 7.98
N GLU A 8 -8.39 3.56 6.93
CA GLU A 8 -9.17 3.86 5.72
C GLU A 8 -10.30 2.84 5.60
N GLU A 9 -11.49 3.31 5.22
CA GLU A 9 -12.61 2.44 4.86
C GLU A 9 -12.33 1.80 3.51
N VAL A 10 -12.38 0.47 3.46
CA VAL A 10 -12.09 -0.32 2.26
C VAL A 10 -13.04 -1.50 2.22
N ASP A 11 -13.31 -2.06 1.05
CA ASP A 11 -14.00 -3.35 0.94
C ASP A 11 -13.03 -4.36 0.32
N LEU A 12 -12.27 -5.02 1.18
CA LEU A 12 -11.24 -5.99 0.77
C LEU A 12 -11.44 -7.31 1.51
N THR A 13 -10.98 -8.40 0.90
CA THR A 13 -10.88 -9.69 1.60
C THR A 13 -9.41 -9.94 1.93
N CYS A 14 -9.10 -10.17 3.20
CA CYS A 14 -7.74 -10.53 3.59
C CYS A 14 -7.46 -11.99 3.22
N HIS A 15 -6.56 -12.22 2.26
CA HIS A 15 -6.15 -13.57 1.86
C HIS A 15 -5.44 -14.40 2.95
N HIS A 16 -4.99 -13.76 4.04
CA HIS A 16 -4.33 -14.47 5.14
C HIS A 16 -5.29 -15.01 6.19
N CYS A 17 -6.42 -14.34 6.43
CA CYS A 17 -7.42 -14.75 7.42
C CYS A 17 -8.79 -15.03 6.81
N ASN A 18 -8.94 -14.91 5.48
CA ASN A 18 -10.16 -15.07 4.71
C ASN A 18 -11.36 -14.27 5.25
N LYS A 19 -11.09 -13.13 5.89
CA LYS A 19 -12.12 -12.22 6.38
C LYS A 19 -12.31 -11.07 5.42
N VAL A 20 -13.57 -10.74 5.19
CA VAL A 20 -13.96 -9.44 4.62
C VAL A 20 -13.64 -8.37 5.66
N ILE A 21 -12.99 -7.30 5.23
CA ILE A 21 -12.55 -6.19 6.04
C ILE A 21 -13.09 -4.91 5.44
N SER A 22 -13.91 -4.22 6.24
CA SER A 22 -14.46 -2.89 5.94
C SER A 22 -13.47 -1.76 6.27
N GLN A 23 -12.37 -2.08 6.96
CA GLN A 23 -11.37 -1.14 7.43
C GLN A 23 -9.97 -1.75 7.30
N ALA A 24 -9.02 -0.94 6.85
CA ALA A 24 -7.61 -1.31 6.77
C ALA A 24 -6.74 -0.25 7.45
N LEU A 25 -5.63 -0.71 8.04
CA LEU A 25 -4.58 0.21 8.45
C LEU A 25 -3.78 0.59 7.21
N VAL A 26 -3.49 1.88 7.04
CA VAL A 26 -2.83 2.40 5.86
C VAL A 26 -1.54 3.08 6.27
N CYS A 27 -0.46 2.70 5.60
CA CYS A 27 0.82 3.37 5.72
C CYS A 27 1.14 4.07 4.40
N ALA A 28 1.19 5.40 4.43
CA ALA A 28 1.66 6.20 3.31
C ALA A 28 3.19 6.30 3.34
N CYS A 29 3.85 5.73 2.33
CA CYS A 29 5.28 5.82 2.10
C CYS A 29 5.55 6.60 0.82
N SER A 30 6.39 7.63 0.89
CA SER A 30 6.85 8.35 -0.31
C SER A 30 8.25 7.88 -0.66
N VAL A 31 8.41 7.23 -1.81
CA VAL A 31 9.72 6.79 -2.33
C VAL A 31 9.94 7.49 -3.67
N GLU A 32 11.02 8.28 -3.78
CA GLU A 32 11.40 8.99 -5.01
C GLU A 32 10.26 9.86 -5.61
N GLY A 33 9.47 10.50 -4.75
CA GLY A 33 8.33 11.33 -5.18
C GLY A 33 7.07 10.54 -5.57
N VAL A 34 7.10 9.22 -5.52
CA VAL A 34 5.95 8.34 -5.69
C VAL A 34 5.30 8.09 -4.33
N LYS A 35 4.04 8.48 -4.17
CA LYS A 35 3.26 8.10 -2.99
C LYS A 35 2.75 6.67 -3.15
N ARG A 36 3.15 5.79 -2.25
CA ARG A 36 2.64 4.42 -2.10
C ARG A 36 1.86 4.32 -0.81
N TYR A 37 0.70 3.69 -0.87
CA TYR A 37 -0.14 3.38 0.28
C TYR A 37 -0.16 1.87 0.44
N ILE A 38 0.27 1.39 1.60
CA ILE A 38 0.24 -0.04 1.94
C ILE A 38 -0.92 -0.25 2.91
N TYR A 39 -1.85 -1.10 2.51
CA TYR A 39 -3.02 -1.48 3.29
C TYR A 39 -2.69 -2.75 4.07
N PHE A 40 -3.01 -2.75 5.35
CA PHE A 40 -2.84 -3.89 6.26
C PHE A 40 -4.19 -4.30 6.82
N CYS A 41 -4.39 -5.61 6.96
CA CYS A 41 -5.57 -6.15 7.61
C CYS A 41 -5.62 -5.72 9.08
N VAL A 42 -6.74 -5.16 9.52
CA VAL A 42 -6.92 -4.77 10.93
C VAL A 42 -6.85 -5.95 11.90
N SER A 43 -7.26 -7.16 11.47
CA SER A 43 -7.29 -8.35 12.32
C SER A 43 -5.93 -9.04 12.44
N CYS A 44 -5.23 -9.29 11.32
CA CYS A 44 -3.98 -10.05 11.32
C CYS A 44 -2.74 -9.20 11.11
N LYS A 45 -2.89 -7.88 10.91
CA LYS A 45 -1.82 -6.89 10.69
C LYS A 45 -0.88 -7.20 9.51
N LYS A 46 -1.26 -8.14 8.64
CA LYS A 46 -0.51 -8.48 7.42
C LYS A 46 -0.90 -7.55 6.28
N PRO A 47 0.04 -7.22 5.37
CA PRO A 47 -0.26 -6.43 4.18
C PRO A 47 -1.25 -7.18 3.29
N ILE A 48 -2.22 -6.46 2.73
CA ILE A 48 -3.30 -7.01 1.90
C ILE A 48 -3.36 -6.36 0.52
N ALA A 49 -2.94 -5.11 0.39
CA ALA A 49 -2.98 -4.37 -0.87
C ALA A 49 -1.94 -3.24 -0.86
N VAL A 50 -1.51 -2.82 -2.05
CA VAL A 50 -0.61 -1.68 -2.24
C VAL A 50 -1.17 -0.81 -3.37
N LYS A 51 -1.25 0.51 -3.14
CA LYS A 51 -1.69 1.50 -4.13
C LYS A 51 -0.58 2.52 -4.37
N SER A 52 -0.13 2.69 -5.60
CA SER A 52 0.81 3.73 -5.99
C SER A 52 0.10 4.83 -6.76
N TYR A 53 0.23 6.08 -6.31
CA TYR A 53 -0.14 7.24 -7.10
C TYR A 53 1.15 7.90 -7.58
N LEU A 54 1.52 7.63 -8.82
CA LEU A 54 2.48 8.46 -9.52
C LEU A 54 1.87 9.86 -9.63
N LYS A 55 2.53 10.85 -9.01
CA LYS A 55 2.27 12.26 -9.35
C LYS A 55 2.38 12.36 -10.87
N ALA A 56 1.29 12.79 -11.50
CA ALA A 56 1.12 12.91 -12.94
C ALA A 56 2.01 14.00 -13.57
N PHE A 57 3.33 13.91 -13.42
CA PHE A 57 4.29 14.72 -14.17
C PHE A 57 5.45 13.83 -14.64
N ALA A 58 5.55 13.69 -15.96
CA ALA A 58 6.47 12.86 -16.74
C ALA A 58 6.12 11.35 -16.80
N LEU A 59 5.05 11.02 -17.50
CA LEU A 59 4.99 9.81 -18.32
C LEU A 59 6.18 9.80 -19.31
N LYS A 60 7.37 9.39 -18.87
CA LYS A 60 8.31 8.69 -19.74
C LYS A 60 8.22 7.22 -19.39
N LYS A 61 7.57 6.47 -20.28
CA LYS A 61 7.62 5.00 -20.32
C LYS A 61 9.05 4.55 -20.02
N PHE A 62 9.25 3.87 -18.90
CA PHE A 62 10.31 2.88 -18.80
C PHE A 62 9.68 1.56 -18.40
N ASN A 63 9.57 0.70 -19.41
CA ASN A 63 9.41 -0.73 -19.28
C ASN A 63 10.40 -1.28 -18.26
N ASN A 64 10.00 -2.37 -17.59
CA ASN A 64 10.85 -3.38 -16.98
C ASN A 64 12.02 -2.87 -16.15
N GLN A 65 11.89 -2.99 -14.83
CA GLN A 65 12.75 -3.92 -14.10
C GLN A 65 12.20 -4.11 -12.69
N GLU A 66 11.80 -5.34 -12.42
CA GLU A 66 11.78 -5.90 -11.08
C GLU A 66 13.09 -5.50 -10.38
N LYS A 67 13.00 -4.71 -9.32
CA LYS A 67 14.04 -4.67 -8.31
C LYS A 67 13.39 -4.85 -6.96
N GLU A 68 13.63 -6.05 -6.46
CA GLU A 68 13.62 -6.47 -5.06
C GLU A 68 13.67 -5.28 -4.10
N VAL A 69 12.60 -5.14 -3.30
CA VAL A 69 12.68 -4.40 -2.05
C VAL A 69 12.98 -5.45 -0.99
N ASN A 70 14.27 -5.59 -0.66
CA ASN A 70 14.67 -6.18 0.61
C ASN A 70 14.15 -5.27 1.74
N CYS A 71 13.32 -5.86 2.60
CA CYS A 71 12.93 -5.27 3.89
C CYS A 71 14.13 -5.13 4.83
#